data_AF-A0A429FS28-F1
#
_entry.id   AF-A0A429FS28-F1
#
_cell.length_a   1.000
_cell.length_b   1.000
_cell.length_c   1.000
_cell.angle_alpha   90.00
_cell.angle_beta   90.00
_cell.angle_gamma   90.00
#
_symmetry.space_group_name_H-M   'P 1'
#
loop_
_entity.id
_entity.type
_entity.pdbx_description
1 polymer ?
#
loop_
_entity_poly.entity_id
_entity_poly.type
_entity_poly.pdbx_seq_one_letter_code
_entity_poly.pdbx_strand_id
1 'polypeptide(L)'
;MSTNKTRVLVLVCSTRPGALGPAVGAWLTGTIAPRAADLGAELVPLALADLGLPFLDEEEHPSSGVYRNEHTRRWSAMVDAADGFIVVTPEYNYGMPASLKNALDYLSREWAWKPVGFVGYGNTSAGTRAVQHAKQVVTTLRLVPLGATVALRIADAVHDGEVRPPAAAADAAIGVLDELVRLAHALRPMREQARPESAAGPEPGSYLRRLTPDDAPEVTVLQRCCWVDEALANDPRTVPALHESVEQVRDWLADWHAVGLWRDGRLLGMVRTRRVDAEWHVGRLGVAPDLRGRGLGRWLLRKAEAAADPSCRRIVLSTGAGSRDNIALYRSEGYRPAPRAREDGTIRLTKEPLRTG
;
A
#
# COMPACT_ATOMS: atom_id res chain seq x y z
N MET A 1 -0.97 -13.42 -1.10
CA MET A 1 -1.88 -12.49 -1.79
C MET A 1 -2.47 -11.57 -0.75
N SER A 2 -2.33 -10.26 -0.94
CA SER A 2 -2.89 -9.21 -0.09
C SER A 2 -4.37 -9.43 0.17
N THR A 3 -4.84 -9.30 1.40
CA THR A 3 -6.27 -9.33 1.71
C THR A 3 -6.96 -8.00 1.44
N ASN A 4 -6.18 -6.93 1.22
CA ASN A 4 -6.72 -5.65 0.78
C ASN A 4 -7.17 -5.71 -0.68
N LYS A 5 -8.42 -5.31 -0.92
CA LYS A 5 -8.94 -5.12 -2.27
C LYS A 5 -8.19 -3.99 -2.96
N THR A 6 -7.87 -4.17 -4.23
CA THR A 6 -7.26 -3.11 -5.05
C THR A 6 -8.28 -2.00 -5.23
N ARG A 7 -8.04 -0.83 -4.64
CA ARG A 7 -9.01 0.29 -4.68
C ARG A 7 -8.84 1.12 -5.94
N VAL A 8 -9.83 1.11 -6.83
CA VAL A 8 -9.79 1.79 -8.13
C VAL A 8 -10.79 2.94 -8.14
N LEU A 9 -10.29 4.18 -8.20
CA LEU A 9 -11.16 5.35 -8.38
C LEU A 9 -11.58 5.47 -9.84
N VAL A 10 -12.90 5.46 -10.10
CA VAL A 10 -13.47 5.74 -11.42
C VAL A 10 -13.85 7.22 -11.48
N LEU A 11 -12.95 8.03 -12.05
CA LEU A 11 -13.05 9.49 -12.04
C LEU A 11 -13.88 9.99 -13.23
N VAL A 12 -15.06 10.56 -12.96
CA VAL A 12 -15.88 11.23 -13.99
C VAL A 12 -15.49 12.69 -14.06
N CYS A 13 -14.93 13.10 -15.20
CA CYS A 13 -14.26 14.40 -15.32
C CYS A 13 -15.14 15.53 -15.85
N SER A 14 -16.30 15.26 -16.43
CA SER A 14 -17.20 16.32 -16.91
C SER A 14 -18.05 16.90 -15.78
N THR A 15 -18.01 18.22 -15.59
CA THR A 15 -18.73 18.91 -14.50
C THR A 15 -19.92 19.76 -14.97
N ARG A 16 -20.14 19.92 -16.29
CA ARG A 16 -21.27 20.70 -16.80
C ARG A 16 -22.63 20.05 -16.45
N PRO A 17 -23.67 20.84 -16.14
CA PRO A 17 -25.03 20.31 -16.04
C PRO A 17 -25.44 19.54 -17.31
N GLY A 18 -26.05 18.37 -17.16
CA GLY A 18 -26.43 17.51 -18.29
C GLY A 18 -25.26 16.91 -19.06
N ALA A 19 -24.06 16.82 -18.47
CA ALA A 19 -22.94 16.13 -19.09
C ALA A 19 -23.26 14.64 -19.33
N LEU A 20 -22.68 14.08 -20.39
CA LEU A 20 -22.76 12.64 -20.68
C LEU A 20 -21.86 11.79 -19.75
N GLY A 21 -20.86 12.40 -19.11
CA GLY A 21 -19.84 11.69 -18.33
C GLY A 21 -20.41 10.82 -17.20
N PRO A 22 -21.37 11.29 -16.39
CA PRO A 22 -22.03 10.45 -15.39
C PRO A 22 -22.66 9.18 -15.97
N ALA A 23 -23.33 9.27 -17.13
CA ALA A 23 -23.92 8.11 -17.80
C ALA A 23 -22.85 7.15 -18.34
N VAL A 24 -21.74 7.66 -18.88
CA VAL A 24 -20.59 6.83 -19.30
C VAL A 24 -19.93 6.16 -18.09
N GLY A 25 -19.77 6.87 -16.98
CA GLY A 25 -19.22 6.32 -15.74
C GLY A 25 -20.10 5.23 -15.12
N ALA A 26 -21.42 5.41 -15.17
CA ALA A 26 -22.40 4.41 -14.73
C ALA A 26 -22.36 3.15 -15.62
N TRP A 27 -22.35 3.33 -16.94
CA TRP A 27 -22.17 2.22 -17.90
C TRP A 27 -20.88 1.45 -17.63
N LEU A 28 -19.76 2.17 -17.50
CA LEU A 28 -18.45 1.58 -17.26
C LEU A 28 -18.48 0.74 -15.98
N THR A 29 -18.86 1.37 -14.86
CA THR A 29 -18.88 0.72 -13.54
C THR A 29 -19.77 -0.51 -13.55
N GLY A 30 -20.98 -0.43 -14.13
CA GLY A 30 -21.88 -1.57 -14.25
C GLY A 30 -21.30 -2.70 -15.10
N THR A 31 -20.60 -2.36 -16.18
CA THR A 31 -19.96 -3.32 -17.09
C THR A 31 -18.81 -4.06 -16.42
N ILE A 32 -17.95 -3.36 -15.68
CA ILE A 32 -16.73 -3.95 -15.11
C ILE A 32 -16.90 -4.47 -13.68
N ALA A 33 -18.03 -4.20 -13.01
CA ALA A 33 -18.27 -4.61 -11.62
C ALA A 33 -18.15 -6.13 -11.37
N PRO A 34 -18.72 -7.03 -12.20
CA PRO A 34 -18.56 -8.48 -12.01
C PRO A 34 -17.09 -8.89 -12.07
N ARG A 35 -16.36 -8.37 -13.07
CA ARG A 35 -14.94 -8.66 -13.22
C ARG A 35 -14.09 -8.08 -12.09
N ALA A 36 -14.44 -6.90 -11.59
CA ALA A 36 -13.77 -6.30 -10.44
C ALA A 36 -13.92 -7.18 -9.19
N ALA A 37 -15.10 -7.78 -8.97
CA ALA A 37 -15.31 -8.72 -7.88
C ALA A 37 -14.42 -9.96 -8.02
N ASP A 38 -14.32 -10.55 -9.21
CA ASP A 38 -13.44 -11.71 -9.48
C ASP A 38 -11.96 -11.40 -9.22
N LEU A 39 -11.53 -10.16 -9.53
CA LEU A 39 -10.17 -9.70 -9.34
C LEU A 39 -9.88 -9.22 -7.91
N GLY A 40 -10.88 -9.20 -7.03
CA GLY A 40 -10.74 -8.61 -5.69
C GLY A 40 -10.47 -7.10 -5.72
N ALA A 41 -10.99 -6.38 -6.71
CA ALA A 41 -10.90 -4.93 -6.82
C ALA A 41 -12.17 -4.25 -6.28
N GLU A 42 -12.01 -3.09 -5.67
CA GLU A 42 -13.10 -2.21 -5.25
C GLU A 42 -13.18 -1.04 -6.22
N LEU A 43 -14.30 -0.90 -6.92
CA LEU A 43 -14.58 0.25 -7.78
C LEU A 43 -15.21 1.35 -6.93
N VAL A 44 -14.64 2.54 -7.00
CA VAL A 44 -15.13 3.72 -6.29
C VAL A 44 -15.46 4.82 -7.31
N PRO A 45 -16.72 4.90 -7.76
CA PRO A 45 -17.17 5.99 -8.64
C PRO A 45 -17.05 7.33 -7.93
N LEU A 46 -16.46 8.32 -8.60
CA LEU A 46 -16.29 9.67 -8.08
C LEU A 46 -16.40 10.69 -9.21
N ALA A 47 -17.39 11.58 -9.15
CA ALA A 47 -17.46 12.70 -10.06
C ALA A 47 -16.65 13.88 -9.52
N LEU A 48 -15.82 14.49 -10.36
CA LEU A 48 -15.05 15.68 -9.96
C LEU A 48 -15.96 16.86 -9.59
N ALA A 49 -17.19 16.89 -10.10
CA ALA A 49 -18.19 17.89 -9.74
C ALA A 49 -18.55 17.83 -8.24
N ASP A 50 -18.53 16.64 -7.63
CA ASP A 50 -18.94 16.42 -6.24
C ASP A 50 -17.84 16.79 -5.24
N LEU A 51 -16.59 16.96 -5.72
CA LEU A 51 -15.47 17.32 -4.86
C LEU A 51 -15.51 18.77 -4.39
N GLY A 52 -16.19 19.64 -5.14
CA GLY A 52 -16.25 21.08 -4.86
C GLY A 52 -14.88 21.76 -4.90
N LEU A 53 -13.96 21.27 -5.75
CA LEU A 53 -12.63 21.89 -5.90
C LEU A 53 -12.77 23.25 -6.62
N PRO A 54 -12.34 24.38 -6.01
CA PRO A 54 -12.16 25.62 -6.74
C PRO A 54 -11.01 25.48 -7.75
N PHE A 55 -10.74 26.51 -8.55
CA PHE A 55 -9.45 26.56 -9.24
C PHE A 55 -8.34 26.61 -8.19
N LEU A 56 -7.24 25.88 -8.43
CA LEU A 56 -6.12 25.72 -7.51
C LEU A 56 -5.86 26.97 -6.64
N ASP A 57 -6.16 26.83 -5.35
CA ASP A 57 -6.21 27.91 -4.34
C ASP A 57 -5.36 27.61 -3.10
N GLU A 58 -4.49 26.61 -3.16
CA GLU A 58 -3.49 26.38 -2.13
C GLU A 58 -2.34 27.39 -2.27
N GLU A 59 -1.89 27.96 -1.14
CA GLU A 59 -0.72 28.85 -1.11
C GLU A 59 0.58 28.08 -1.37
N GLU A 60 0.66 26.86 -0.84
CA GLU A 60 1.84 26.02 -0.93
C GLU A 60 1.85 25.23 -2.24
N HIS A 61 3.04 24.99 -2.77
CA HIS A 61 3.17 24.11 -3.94
C HIS A 61 2.79 22.66 -3.57
N PRO A 62 2.02 21.92 -4.41
CA PRO A 62 1.57 20.56 -4.11
C PRO A 62 2.69 19.57 -3.73
N SER A 63 3.91 19.79 -4.23
CA SER A 63 5.07 18.94 -3.88
C SER A 63 5.50 19.03 -2.42
N SER A 64 5.07 20.06 -1.68
CA SER A 64 5.30 20.18 -0.23
C SER A 64 4.51 19.15 0.57
N GLY A 65 3.36 18.69 0.03
CA GLY A 65 2.39 17.87 0.75
C GLY A 65 1.72 18.61 1.92
N VAL A 66 1.85 19.93 1.99
CA VAL A 66 1.22 20.78 3.01
C VAL A 66 -0.05 21.37 2.41
N TYR A 67 -1.21 20.95 2.91
CA TYR A 67 -2.51 21.39 2.41
C TYR A 67 -3.28 22.10 3.51
N ARG A 68 -3.64 23.37 3.28
CA ARG A 68 -4.35 24.19 4.27
C ARG A 68 -5.86 23.98 4.16
N ASN A 69 -6.36 23.85 2.93
CA ASN A 69 -7.79 23.78 2.69
C ASN A 69 -8.36 22.39 2.99
N GLU A 70 -9.62 22.34 3.41
CA GLU A 70 -10.30 21.07 3.74
C GLU A 70 -10.55 20.24 2.47
N HIS A 71 -10.97 20.87 1.37
CA HIS A 71 -11.20 20.19 0.09
C HIS A 71 -9.94 19.50 -0.44
N THR A 72 -8.77 20.15 -0.31
CA THR A 72 -7.49 19.57 -0.74
C THR A 72 -7.08 18.41 0.15
N ARG A 73 -7.23 18.51 1.48
CA ARG A 73 -6.94 17.41 2.40
C ARG A 73 -7.84 16.21 2.14
N ARG A 74 -9.13 16.44 1.90
CA ARG A 74 -10.09 15.39 1.50
C ARG A 74 -9.65 14.75 0.18
N TRP A 75 -9.30 15.56 -0.82
CA TRP A 75 -8.88 15.05 -2.12
C TRP A 75 -7.57 14.25 -2.03
N SER A 76 -6.56 14.78 -1.32
CA SER A 76 -5.29 14.10 -1.03
C SER A 76 -5.54 12.74 -0.38
N ALA A 77 -6.37 12.65 0.66
CA ALA A 77 -6.69 11.39 1.33
C ALA A 77 -7.36 10.36 0.40
N MET A 78 -8.27 10.82 -0.47
CA MET A 78 -8.93 9.93 -1.45
C MET A 78 -7.94 9.38 -2.48
N VAL A 79 -7.08 10.24 -3.03
CA VAL A 79 -6.07 9.87 -4.03
C VAL A 79 -4.99 9.00 -3.41
N ASP A 80 -4.48 9.33 -2.22
CA ASP A 80 -3.44 8.58 -1.51
C ASP A 80 -3.89 7.13 -1.25
N ALA A 81 -5.13 6.95 -0.80
CA ALA A 81 -5.72 5.64 -0.53
C ALA A 81 -6.13 4.84 -1.78
N ALA A 82 -6.05 5.41 -2.98
CA ALA A 82 -6.32 4.68 -4.23
C ALA A 82 -5.09 3.87 -4.69
N ASP A 83 -5.32 2.69 -5.25
CA ASP A 83 -4.28 1.87 -5.88
C ASP A 83 -4.18 2.09 -7.39
N GLY A 84 -5.18 2.71 -8.02
CA GLY A 84 -5.22 3.01 -9.44
C GLY A 84 -6.47 3.81 -9.83
N PHE A 85 -6.51 4.27 -11.07
CA PHE A 85 -7.56 5.17 -11.57
C PHE A 85 -8.08 4.72 -12.93
N ILE A 86 -9.39 4.83 -13.15
CA ILE A 86 -9.97 4.84 -14.49
C ILE A 86 -10.60 6.21 -14.73
N VAL A 87 -10.02 6.97 -15.65
CA VAL A 87 -10.43 8.34 -15.97
C VAL A 87 -11.46 8.32 -17.09
N VAL A 88 -12.69 8.72 -16.78
CA VAL A 88 -13.80 8.89 -17.72
C VAL A 88 -13.83 10.35 -18.16
N THR A 89 -13.30 10.63 -19.35
CA THR A 89 -13.05 12.01 -19.79
C THR A 89 -13.75 12.35 -21.12
N PRO A 90 -14.48 13.48 -21.18
CA PRO A 90 -14.83 14.07 -22.47
C PRO A 90 -13.59 14.62 -23.16
N GLU A 91 -13.73 14.95 -24.45
CA GLU A 91 -12.84 15.88 -25.14
C GLU A 91 -13.48 17.25 -25.29
N TYR A 92 -12.80 18.28 -24.78
CA TYR A 92 -13.17 19.68 -24.93
C TYR A 92 -12.07 20.41 -25.69
N ASN A 93 -12.43 21.07 -26.80
CA ASN A 93 -11.53 21.91 -27.59
C ASN A 93 -10.16 21.27 -27.86
N TYR A 94 -10.15 20.03 -28.38
CA TYR A 94 -8.94 19.26 -28.71
C TYR A 94 -8.17 18.68 -27.50
N GLY A 95 -8.66 18.82 -26.26
CA GLY A 95 -7.92 18.41 -25.07
C GLY A 95 -8.77 17.84 -23.94
N MET A 96 -8.10 17.52 -22.84
CA MET A 96 -8.75 17.16 -21.59
C MET A 96 -9.51 18.36 -21.00
N PRO A 97 -10.58 18.13 -20.22
CA PRO A 97 -11.31 19.20 -19.58
C PRO A 97 -10.47 19.88 -18.48
N ALA A 98 -10.71 21.18 -18.27
CA ALA A 98 -10.03 21.96 -17.22
C ALA A 98 -10.22 21.36 -15.82
N SER A 99 -11.37 20.75 -15.54
CA SER A 99 -11.67 20.04 -14.29
C SER A 99 -10.70 18.89 -14.00
N LEU A 100 -10.35 18.09 -15.01
CA LEU A 100 -9.36 17.00 -14.86
C LEU A 100 -7.97 17.58 -14.58
N LYS A 101 -7.56 18.59 -15.35
CA LYS A 101 -6.26 19.24 -15.15
C LYS A 101 -6.15 19.87 -13.75
N ASN A 102 -7.19 20.59 -13.33
CA ASN A 102 -7.26 21.20 -12.01
C ASN A 102 -7.16 20.14 -10.90
N ALA A 103 -7.93 19.05 -10.97
CA ALA A 103 -7.86 17.98 -9.97
C ALA A 103 -6.47 17.32 -9.90
N LEU A 104 -5.77 17.16 -11.02
CA LEU A 104 -4.40 16.66 -11.06
C LEU A 104 -3.41 17.65 -10.43
N ASP A 105 -3.57 18.95 -10.68
CA ASP A 105 -2.66 20.01 -10.23
C ASP A 105 -2.70 20.26 -8.72
N TYR A 106 -3.76 19.85 -8.01
CA TYR A 106 -3.85 20.01 -6.55
C TYR A 106 -2.85 19.16 -5.76
N LEU A 107 -2.36 18.06 -6.34
CA LEU A 107 -1.61 17.03 -5.61
C LEU A 107 -0.33 16.65 -6.35
N SER A 108 0.59 15.95 -5.68
CA SER A 108 1.87 15.57 -6.27
C SER A 108 2.23 14.13 -5.96
N ARG A 109 2.75 13.85 -4.77
CA ARG A 109 3.29 12.53 -4.40
C ARG A 109 2.22 11.44 -4.38
N GLU A 110 0.97 11.81 -4.12
CA GLU A 110 -0.18 10.91 -4.00
C GLU A 110 -0.46 10.16 -5.30
N TRP A 111 -0.08 10.73 -6.44
CA TRP A 111 -0.27 10.15 -7.76
C TRP A 111 0.74 9.05 -8.11
N ALA A 112 1.93 9.11 -7.51
CA ALA A 112 3.07 8.36 -8.00
C ALA A 112 2.88 6.83 -7.90
N TRP A 113 3.35 6.12 -8.92
CA TRP A 113 3.40 4.66 -9.02
C TRP A 113 2.03 3.97 -8.95
N LYS A 114 0.99 4.67 -9.41
CA LYS A 114 -0.37 4.14 -9.58
C LYS A 114 -0.69 4.00 -11.08
N PRO A 115 -1.27 2.87 -11.53
CA PRO A 115 -1.76 2.75 -12.90
C PRO A 115 -2.96 3.67 -13.16
N VAL A 116 -3.07 4.16 -14.40
CA VAL A 116 -4.22 4.96 -14.85
C VAL A 116 -4.72 4.51 -16.23
N GLY A 117 -5.96 4.01 -16.27
CA GLY A 117 -6.70 3.69 -17.48
C GLY A 117 -7.58 4.85 -17.93
N PHE A 118 -7.97 4.86 -19.20
CA PHE A 118 -8.79 5.92 -19.78
C PHE A 118 -10.00 5.39 -20.54
N VAL A 119 -11.14 6.04 -20.31
CA VAL A 119 -12.35 5.95 -21.12
C VAL A 119 -12.62 7.34 -21.69
N GLY A 120 -12.17 7.57 -22.92
CA GLY A 120 -12.40 8.81 -23.65
C GLY A 120 -13.75 8.76 -24.36
N TYR A 121 -14.44 9.91 -24.42
CA TYR A 121 -15.61 10.05 -25.28
C TYR A 121 -15.67 11.42 -25.95
N GLY A 122 -16.20 11.44 -27.16
CA GLY A 122 -16.29 12.65 -27.98
C GLY A 122 -16.93 12.37 -29.32
N ASN A 123 -16.88 13.36 -30.22
CA ASN A 123 -17.37 13.17 -31.58
C ASN A 123 -16.26 12.57 -32.47
N THR A 124 -15.61 13.40 -33.31
CA THR A 124 -14.66 12.97 -34.34
C THR A 124 -13.54 12.02 -33.87
N SER A 125 -12.94 12.29 -32.70
CA SER A 125 -11.80 11.54 -32.18
C SER A 125 -12.18 10.45 -31.17
N ALA A 126 -13.48 10.30 -30.85
CA ALA A 126 -13.96 9.46 -29.75
C ALA A 126 -13.26 9.75 -28.39
N GLY A 127 -12.77 10.98 -28.18
CA GLY A 127 -12.09 11.39 -26.95
C GLY A 127 -10.58 11.11 -26.91
N THR A 128 -9.99 10.54 -27.95
CA THR A 128 -8.58 10.12 -27.95
C THR A 128 -7.58 11.26 -27.80
N ARG A 129 -7.87 12.48 -28.30
CA ARG A 129 -6.94 13.62 -28.13
C ARG A 129 -6.90 14.09 -26.68
N ALA A 130 -8.03 14.07 -25.99
CA ALA A 130 -8.09 14.35 -24.56
C ALA A 130 -7.24 13.36 -23.76
N VAL A 131 -7.30 12.07 -24.11
CA VAL A 131 -6.47 11.03 -23.49
C VAL A 131 -4.98 11.29 -23.75
N GLN A 132 -4.58 11.60 -24.98
CA GLN A 132 -3.16 11.90 -25.28
C GLN A 132 -2.66 13.16 -24.56
N HIS A 133 -3.49 14.19 -24.45
CA HIS A 133 -3.15 15.40 -23.69
C HIS A 133 -3.00 15.07 -22.18
N ALA A 134 -3.93 14.30 -21.59
CA ALA A 134 -3.83 13.88 -20.20
C ALA A 134 -2.59 13.02 -19.92
N LYS A 135 -2.18 12.17 -20.87
CA LYS A 135 -1.00 11.30 -20.75
C LYS A 135 0.29 12.06 -20.45
N GLN A 136 0.46 13.29 -20.95
CA GLN A 136 1.64 14.12 -20.64
C GLN A 136 1.68 14.56 -19.16
N VAL A 137 0.51 14.87 -18.60
CA VAL A 137 0.40 15.34 -17.21
C VAL A 137 0.52 14.19 -16.23
N VAL A 138 -0.21 13.09 -16.45
CA VAL A 138 -0.19 11.95 -15.54
C VAL A 138 1.19 11.28 -15.46
N THR A 139 1.94 11.22 -16.56
CA THR A 139 3.32 10.70 -16.55
C THR A 139 4.27 11.61 -15.78
N THR A 140 4.10 12.93 -15.85
CA THR A 140 4.85 13.90 -15.04
C THR A 140 4.60 13.69 -13.54
N LEU A 141 3.36 13.34 -13.18
CA LEU A 141 2.96 12.98 -11.82
C LEU A 141 3.33 11.53 -11.43
N ARG A 142 4.10 10.83 -12.28
CA ARG A 142 4.55 9.44 -12.10
C ARG A 142 3.42 8.41 -12.00
N LEU A 143 2.24 8.72 -12.52
CA LEU A 143 1.24 7.70 -12.84
C LEU A 143 1.72 6.87 -14.03
N VAL A 144 1.25 5.63 -14.11
CA VAL A 144 1.60 4.69 -15.18
C VAL A 144 0.38 4.51 -16.09
N PRO A 145 0.30 5.24 -17.22
CA PRO A 145 -0.83 5.10 -18.13
C PRO A 145 -0.84 3.73 -18.81
N LEU A 146 -2.03 3.11 -18.89
CA LEU A 146 -2.21 1.82 -19.55
C LEU A 146 -2.02 1.92 -21.07
N GLY A 147 -1.68 0.77 -21.66
CA GLY A 147 -1.75 0.56 -23.11
C GLY A 147 -3.21 0.50 -23.57
N ALA A 148 -4.04 -0.30 -22.88
CA ALA A 148 -5.47 -0.40 -23.17
C ALA A 148 -6.22 0.91 -22.89
N THR A 149 -7.12 1.29 -23.79
CA THR A 149 -8.01 2.46 -23.65
C THR A 149 -9.37 2.16 -24.27
N VAL A 150 -10.43 2.74 -23.72
CA VAL A 150 -11.76 2.74 -24.35
C VAL A 150 -11.98 4.11 -25.00
N ALA A 151 -12.41 4.12 -26.27
CA ALA A 151 -12.74 5.33 -27.00
C ALA A 151 -14.19 5.23 -27.51
N LEU A 152 -15.05 6.13 -27.06
CA LEU A 152 -16.47 6.14 -27.39
C LEU A 152 -16.82 7.34 -28.28
N ARG A 153 -17.18 7.04 -29.54
CA ARG A 153 -17.80 8.06 -30.38
C ARG A 153 -19.25 8.22 -29.95
N ILE A 154 -19.65 9.44 -29.62
CA ILE A 154 -20.99 9.73 -29.08
C ILE A 154 -22.10 9.20 -30.01
N ALA A 155 -21.94 9.40 -31.33
CA ALA A 155 -22.91 8.95 -32.32
C ALA A 155 -23.10 7.41 -32.39
N ASP A 156 -22.12 6.62 -31.92
CA ASP A 156 -22.19 5.15 -31.89
C ASP A 156 -22.60 4.61 -30.52
N ALA A 157 -22.43 5.42 -29.48
CA ALA A 157 -22.57 5.01 -28.10
C ALA A 157 -23.83 5.54 -27.42
N VAL A 158 -24.56 6.46 -28.06
CA VAL A 158 -25.75 7.09 -27.49
C VAL A 158 -26.95 6.91 -28.41
N HIS A 159 -28.00 6.28 -27.88
CA HIS A 159 -29.25 6.00 -28.58
C HIS A 159 -30.41 6.45 -27.69
N ASP A 160 -31.31 7.29 -28.22
CA ASP A 160 -32.48 7.80 -27.47
C ASP A 160 -32.12 8.46 -26.12
N GLY A 161 -30.95 9.11 -26.06
CA GLY A 161 -30.44 9.75 -24.85
C GLY A 161 -29.78 8.80 -23.84
N GLU A 162 -29.75 7.50 -24.12
CA GLU A 162 -29.11 6.49 -23.27
C GLU A 162 -27.74 6.09 -23.79
N VAL A 163 -26.78 5.92 -22.86
CA VAL A 163 -25.44 5.39 -23.18
C VAL A 163 -25.54 3.88 -23.37
N ARG A 164 -25.49 3.46 -24.63
CA ARG A 164 -25.48 2.05 -25.08
C ARG A 164 -24.31 1.83 -26.06
N PRO A 165 -23.06 1.73 -25.56
CA PRO A 165 -21.89 1.48 -26.40
C PRO A 165 -21.95 0.12 -27.12
N PRO A 166 -21.25 -0.04 -28.26
CA PRO A 166 -21.10 -1.33 -28.92
C PRO A 166 -20.47 -2.39 -28.01
N ALA A 167 -20.78 -3.67 -28.22
CA ALA A 167 -20.28 -4.78 -27.39
C ALA A 167 -18.74 -4.77 -27.24
N ALA A 168 -18.00 -4.45 -28.31
CA ALA A 168 -16.54 -4.35 -28.27
C ALA A 168 -16.02 -3.32 -27.25
N ALA A 169 -16.80 -2.30 -26.89
CA ALA A 169 -16.43 -1.34 -25.84
C ALA A 169 -16.47 -1.97 -24.44
N ALA A 170 -17.37 -2.94 -24.20
CA ALA A 170 -17.42 -3.68 -22.95
C ALA A 170 -16.19 -4.57 -22.79
N ASP A 171 -15.80 -5.30 -23.84
CA ASP A 171 -14.58 -6.12 -23.84
C ASP A 171 -13.32 -5.27 -23.60
N ALA A 172 -13.24 -4.10 -24.24
CA ALA A 172 -12.14 -3.15 -24.03
C ALA A 172 -12.12 -2.60 -22.59
N ALA A 173 -13.28 -2.32 -21.99
CA ALA A 173 -13.38 -1.87 -20.60
C ALA A 173 -12.91 -2.94 -19.61
N ILE A 174 -13.25 -4.21 -19.85
CA ILE A 174 -12.76 -5.37 -19.09
C ILE A 174 -11.23 -5.46 -19.21
N GLY A 175 -10.69 -5.34 -20.44
CA GLY A 175 -9.24 -5.34 -20.67
C GLY A 175 -8.49 -4.22 -19.94
N VAL A 176 -9.08 -3.02 -19.89
CA VAL A 176 -8.57 -1.89 -19.10
C VAL A 176 -8.49 -2.26 -17.62
N LEU A 177 -9.55 -2.84 -17.05
CA LEU A 177 -9.56 -3.25 -15.63
C LEU A 177 -8.53 -4.35 -15.34
N ASP A 178 -8.46 -5.38 -16.19
CA ASP A 178 -7.50 -6.49 -16.03
C ASP A 178 -6.05 -5.99 -16.04
N GLU A 179 -5.70 -5.11 -16.99
CA GLU A 179 -4.36 -4.50 -17.06
C GLU A 179 -4.10 -3.61 -15.84
N LEU A 180 -5.09 -2.80 -15.44
CA LEU A 180 -4.98 -1.90 -14.28
C LEU A 180 -4.69 -2.67 -13.00
N VAL A 181 -5.48 -3.71 -12.67
CA VAL A 181 -5.30 -4.47 -11.43
C VAL A 181 -3.95 -5.19 -11.43
N ARG A 182 -3.55 -5.77 -12.57
CA ARG A 182 -2.24 -6.41 -12.71
C ARG A 182 -1.09 -5.43 -12.44
N LEU A 183 -1.13 -4.23 -13.02
CA LEU A 183 -0.12 -3.21 -12.77
C LEU A 183 -0.19 -2.64 -11.36
N ALA A 184 -1.38 -2.51 -10.77
CA ALA A 184 -1.54 -2.03 -9.39
C ALA A 184 -0.82 -2.95 -8.41
N HIS A 185 -0.90 -4.27 -8.60
CA HIS A 185 -0.13 -5.25 -7.84
C HIS A 185 1.37 -5.15 -8.09
N ALA A 186 1.80 -5.09 -9.36
CA ALA A 186 3.22 -5.02 -9.72
C ALA A 186 3.92 -3.75 -9.19
N LEU A 187 3.21 -2.63 -9.17
CA LEU A 187 3.74 -1.32 -8.72
C LEU A 187 3.62 -1.10 -7.21
N ARG A 188 2.98 -2.00 -6.47
CA ARG A 188 2.79 -1.88 -5.02
C ARG A 188 4.12 -1.65 -4.27
N PRO A 189 5.22 -2.37 -4.54
CA PRO A 189 6.48 -2.14 -3.83
C PRO A 189 7.03 -0.71 -4.01
N MET A 190 6.86 -0.12 -5.19
CA MET A 190 7.27 1.26 -5.45
C MET A 190 6.45 2.27 -4.65
N ARG A 191 5.13 2.02 -4.51
CA ARG A 191 4.25 2.83 -3.66
C ARG A 191 4.63 2.72 -2.19
N GLU A 192 4.85 1.50 -1.70
CA GLU A 192 5.23 1.26 -0.30
C GLU A 192 6.57 1.92 0.04
N GLN A 193 7.56 1.82 -0.83
CA GLN A 193 8.87 2.44 -0.63
C GLN A 193 8.82 3.98 -0.68
N ALA A 194 7.93 4.56 -1.49
CA ALA A 194 7.79 6.01 -1.62
C ALA A 194 7.03 6.67 -0.46
N ARG A 195 6.45 5.88 0.46
CA ARG A 195 5.70 6.43 1.59
C ARG A 195 6.60 7.16 2.58
N PRO A 196 6.15 8.28 3.18
CA PRO A 196 6.96 9.04 4.15
C PRO A 196 7.40 8.23 5.38
N GLU A 197 6.58 7.28 5.82
CA GLU A 197 6.87 6.41 6.96
C GLU A 197 7.86 5.28 6.64
N SER A 198 8.21 5.08 5.37
CA SER A 198 9.15 4.05 4.95
C SER A 198 10.60 4.54 5.10
N ALA A 199 11.48 3.66 5.54
CA ALA A 199 12.91 3.93 5.67
C ALA A 199 13.74 3.00 4.79
N ALA A 200 14.89 3.47 4.30
CA ALA A 200 15.81 2.61 3.57
C ALA A 200 16.29 1.43 4.44
N GLY A 201 16.30 0.23 3.84
CA GLY A 201 16.85 -0.96 4.46
C GLY A 201 18.37 -1.07 4.24
N PRO A 202 19.03 -2.08 4.85
CA PRO A 202 20.47 -2.26 4.76
C PRO A 202 20.94 -2.83 3.42
N GLU A 203 20.02 -3.38 2.62
CA GLU A 203 20.30 -4.01 1.33
C GLU A 203 19.82 -3.10 0.18
N PRO A 204 20.50 -3.10 -0.97
CA PRO A 204 20.01 -2.39 -2.17
C PRO A 204 18.56 -2.79 -2.51
N GLY A 205 17.71 -1.78 -2.71
CA GLY A 205 16.29 -1.96 -3.02
C GLY A 205 15.42 -2.40 -1.83
N SER A 206 16.00 -2.63 -0.65
CA SER A 206 15.22 -2.96 0.54
C SER A 206 14.71 -1.73 1.27
N TYR A 207 13.54 -1.86 1.90
CA TYR A 207 12.92 -0.80 2.69
C TYR A 207 12.21 -1.38 3.91
N LEU A 208 12.16 -0.59 4.97
CA LEU A 208 11.47 -0.90 6.21
C LEU A 208 10.16 -0.12 6.25
N ARG A 209 9.05 -0.79 6.54
CA ARG A 209 7.76 -0.14 6.80
C ARG A 209 7.03 -0.81 7.96
N ARG A 210 6.04 -0.10 8.50
CA ARG A 210 5.09 -0.68 9.45
C ARG A 210 4.34 -1.84 8.81
N LEU A 211 4.18 -2.93 9.55
CA LEU A 211 3.30 -4.03 9.22
C LEU A 211 1.89 -3.71 9.74
N THR A 212 0.91 -4.02 8.94
CA THR A 212 -0.52 -3.79 9.18
C THR A 212 -1.27 -5.12 9.27
N PRO A 213 -2.50 -5.15 9.78
CA PRO A 213 -3.35 -6.34 9.75
C PRO A 213 -3.47 -7.03 8.37
N ASP A 214 -3.32 -6.28 7.27
CA ASP A 214 -3.36 -6.81 5.91
C ASP A 214 -2.10 -7.55 5.47
N ASP A 215 -1.01 -7.38 6.21
CA ASP A 215 0.24 -8.12 6.00
C ASP A 215 0.24 -9.48 6.70
N ALA A 216 -0.83 -9.82 7.43
CA ALA A 216 -0.93 -11.06 8.21
C ALA A 216 -0.62 -12.34 7.42
N PRO A 217 -1.06 -12.51 6.15
CA PRO A 217 -0.68 -13.68 5.36
C PRO A 217 0.84 -13.79 5.12
N GLU A 218 1.49 -12.69 4.73
CA GLU A 218 2.94 -12.66 4.46
C GLU A 218 3.75 -12.88 5.75
N VAL A 219 3.30 -12.26 6.85
CA VAL A 219 3.87 -12.46 8.18
C VAL A 219 3.73 -13.92 8.64
N THR A 220 2.58 -14.56 8.37
CA THR A 220 2.34 -15.96 8.72
C THR A 220 3.28 -16.90 7.97
N VAL A 221 3.54 -16.63 6.69
CA VAL A 221 4.51 -17.39 5.90
C VAL A 221 5.93 -17.17 6.45
N LEU A 222 6.33 -15.90 6.64
CA LEU A 222 7.66 -15.57 7.15
C LEU A 222 7.90 -16.23 8.51
N GLN A 223 6.96 -16.13 9.46
CA GLN A 223 7.15 -16.69 10.80
C GLN A 223 7.28 -18.21 10.75
N ARG A 224 6.50 -18.91 9.91
CA ARG A 224 6.61 -20.37 9.76
C ARG A 224 7.99 -20.75 9.24
N CYS A 225 8.53 -20.01 8.27
CA CYS A 225 9.88 -20.25 7.76
C CYS A 225 10.98 -19.92 8.79
N CYS A 226 10.84 -18.82 9.53
CA CYS A 226 11.87 -18.36 10.47
C CYS A 226 12.00 -19.27 11.70
N TRP A 227 10.89 -19.87 12.15
CA TRP A 227 10.82 -20.65 13.38
C TRP A 227 11.06 -22.16 13.20
N VAL A 228 11.34 -22.66 11.99
CA VAL A 228 11.66 -24.08 11.76
C VAL A 228 12.84 -24.52 12.62
N ASP A 229 13.93 -23.76 12.66
CA ASP A 229 15.11 -24.11 13.46
C ASP A 229 14.83 -24.07 14.95
N GLU A 230 14.00 -23.14 15.39
CA GLU A 230 13.58 -23.07 16.80
C GLU A 230 12.71 -24.29 17.16
N ALA A 231 11.92 -24.81 16.21
CA ALA A 231 11.17 -26.07 16.31
C ALA A 231 12.07 -27.32 16.33
N LEU A 232 13.23 -27.26 15.67
CA LEU A 232 14.22 -28.35 15.70
C LEU A 232 15.05 -28.33 16.99
N ALA A 233 15.29 -27.14 17.55
CA ALA A 233 16.09 -26.94 18.76
C ALA A 233 15.29 -27.02 20.07
N ASN A 234 13.96 -26.89 20.02
CA ASN A 234 13.07 -26.91 21.19
C ASN A 234 11.83 -27.79 20.89
N ASP A 235 10.91 -27.97 21.85
CA ASP A 235 9.65 -28.66 21.57
C ASP A 235 8.77 -27.82 20.62
N PRO A 236 8.45 -28.28 19.39
CA PRO A 236 7.64 -27.52 18.45
C PRO A 236 6.23 -27.19 18.98
N ARG A 237 5.71 -27.96 19.95
CA ARG A 237 4.41 -27.69 20.60
C ARG A 237 4.44 -26.42 21.45
N THR A 238 5.62 -25.98 21.89
CA THR A 238 5.77 -24.82 22.77
C THR A 238 6.09 -23.53 22.00
N VAL A 239 6.18 -23.59 20.66
CA VAL A 239 6.51 -22.44 19.79
C VAL A 239 5.23 -21.86 19.17
N PRO A 240 4.64 -20.78 19.71
CA PRO A 240 3.32 -20.31 19.26
C PRO A 240 3.29 -19.89 17.78
N ALA A 241 4.42 -19.35 17.28
CA ALA A 241 4.54 -18.87 15.90
C ALA A 241 4.31 -19.95 14.83
N LEU A 242 4.42 -21.24 15.18
CA LEU A 242 4.16 -22.35 14.26
C LEU A 242 2.68 -22.73 14.18
N HIS A 243 1.89 -22.39 15.19
CA HIS A 243 0.49 -22.83 15.33
C HIS A 243 -0.52 -21.70 15.13
N GLU A 244 -0.09 -20.44 15.19
CA GLU A 244 -0.99 -19.30 14.99
C GLU A 244 -1.64 -19.30 13.61
N SER A 245 -2.95 -19.04 13.59
CA SER A 245 -3.71 -18.80 12.36
C SER A 245 -3.42 -17.40 11.79
N VAL A 246 -3.85 -17.17 10.54
CA VAL A 246 -3.71 -15.85 9.90
C VAL A 246 -4.51 -14.80 10.66
N GLU A 247 -5.67 -15.17 11.22
CA GLU A 247 -6.54 -14.31 12.03
C GLU A 247 -5.84 -13.92 13.34
N GLN A 248 -5.25 -14.87 14.04
CA GLN A 248 -4.46 -14.57 15.25
C GLN A 248 -3.27 -13.66 14.93
N VAL A 249 -2.65 -13.85 13.75
CA VAL A 249 -1.59 -12.97 13.27
C VAL A 249 -2.09 -11.55 13.00
N ARG A 250 -3.26 -11.45 12.37
CA ARG A 250 -3.95 -10.19 12.12
C ARG A 250 -4.27 -9.45 13.43
N ASP A 251 -4.78 -10.17 14.42
CA ASP A 251 -5.15 -9.59 15.71
C ASP A 251 -3.94 -8.98 16.42
N TRP A 252 -2.83 -9.74 16.55
CA TRP A 252 -1.66 -9.16 17.21
C TRP A 252 -0.97 -8.08 16.37
N LEU A 253 -1.09 -8.07 15.03
CA LEU A 253 -0.61 -6.95 14.20
C LEU A 253 -1.39 -5.65 14.42
N ALA A 254 -2.64 -5.75 14.88
CA ALA A 254 -3.41 -4.58 15.31
C ALA A 254 -2.92 -4.05 16.67
N ASP A 255 -2.52 -4.95 17.58
CA ASP A 255 -2.12 -4.62 18.95
C ASP A 255 -0.64 -4.24 19.11
N TRP A 256 0.25 -4.85 18.33
CA TRP A 256 1.70 -4.67 18.43
C TRP A 256 2.22 -3.67 17.41
N HIS A 257 3.24 -2.90 17.79
CA HIS A 257 4.02 -2.15 16.82
C HIS A 257 4.99 -3.10 16.11
N ALA A 258 4.66 -3.48 14.87
CA ALA A 258 5.50 -4.37 14.06
C ALA A 258 6.04 -3.65 12.82
N VAL A 259 7.29 -3.92 12.49
CA VAL A 259 7.94 -3.44 11.27
C VAL A 259 8.48 -4.61 10.46
N GLY A 260 8.40 -4.50 9.14
CA GLY A 260 8.86 -5.49 8.19
C GLY A 260 9.91 -4.90 7.28
N LEU A 261 10.98 -5.66 7.03
CA LEU A 261 11.98 -5.38 6.00
C LEU A 261 11.55 -6.06 4.71
N TRP A 262 11.33 -5.27 3.67
CA TRP A 262 10.83 -5.71 2.37
C TRP A 262 11.87 -5.46 1.27
N ARG A 263 11.78 -6.22 0.18
CA ARG A 263 12.45 -5.92 -1.09
C ARG A 263 11.61 -6.47 -2.24
N ASP A 264 11.28 -5.62 -3.20
CA ASP A 264 10.52 -6.00 -4.40
C ASP A 264 9.23 -6.78 -4.10
N GLY A 265 8.54 -6.41 -3.01
CA GLY A 265 7.29 -7.05 -2.56
C GLY A 265 7.47 -8.33 -1.73
N ARG A 266 8.71 -8.79 -1.52
CA ARG A 266 9.02 -9.91 -0.64
C ARG A 266 9.34 -9.43 0.78
N LEU A 267 8.66 -9.99 1.78
CA LEU A 267 9.00 -9.78 3.19
C LEU A 267 10.26 -10.59 3.55
N LEU A 268 11.35 -9.90 3.86
CA LEU A 268 12.66 -10.49 4.15
C LEU A 268 12.86 -10.79 5.64
N GLY A 269 12.22 -10.00 6.51
CA GLY A 269 12.32 -10.14 7.95
C GLY A 269 11.37 -9.21 8.67
N MET A 270 11.16 -9.44 9.96
CA MET A 270 10.27 -8.65 10.79
C MET A 270 10.77 -8.56 12.21
N VAL A 271 10.31 -7.54 12.93
CA VAL A 271 10.39 -7.47 14.38
C VAL A 271 9.14 -6.79 14.91
N ARG A 272 8.65 -7.25 16.06
CA ARG A 272 7.56 -6.57 16.77
C ARG A 272 8.01 -6.07 18.13
N THR A 273 7.41 -4.97 18.54
CA THR A 273 7.71 -4.30 19.79
C THR A 273 6.43 -3.85 20.48
N ARG A 274 6.46 -3.80 21.81
CA ARG A 274 5.37 -3.25 22.60
C ARG A 274 5.92 -2.72 23.91
N ARG A 275 5.35 -1.62 24.40
CA ARG A 275 5.57 -1.16 25.76
C ARG A 275 4.70 -1.96 26.73
N VAL A 276 5.29 -2.43 27.82
CA VAL A 276 4.58 -3.01 28.97
C VAL A 276 5.17 -2.34 30.21
N ASP A 277 4.35 -1.54 30.89
CA ASP A 277 4.78 -0.71 32.02
C ASP A 277 6.00 0.18 31.68
N ALA A 278 7.13 -0.05 32.36
CA ALA A 278 8.41 0.62 32.14
C ALA A 278 9.40 -0.20 31.29
N GLU A 279 8.91 -1.22 30.59
CA GLU A 279 9.72 -2.14 29.79
C GLU A 279 9.35 -2.07 28.30
N TRP A 280 10.37 -2.05 27.45
CA TRP A 280 10.23 -2.15 26.01
C TRP A 280 10.43 -3.61 25.59
N HIS A 281 9.35 -4.28 25.21
CA HIS A 281 9.40 -5.68 24.82
C HIS A 281 9.70 -5.80 23.33
N VAL A 282 10.81 -6.45 23.00
CA VAL A 282 11.11 -6.93 21.63
C VAL A 282 10.65 -8.37 21.54
N GLY A 283 9.67 -8.62 20.68
CA GLY A 283 9.13 -9.94 20.40
C GLY A 283 9.31 -10.33 18.94
N ARG A 284 9.31 -11.64 18.66
CA ARG A 284 9.34 -12.22 17.30
C ARG A 284 10.21 -11.45 16.32
N LEU A 285 11.52 -11.53 16.53
CA LEU A 285 12.52 -11.12 15.55
C LEU A 285 12.79 -12.30 14.61
N GLY A 286 12.51 -12.13 13.32
CA GLY A 286 12.69 -13.19 12.32
C GLY A 286 13.27 -12.66 11.03
N VAL A 287 14.13 -13.45 10.39
CA VAL A 287 14.69 -13.19 9.06
C VAL A 287 14.57 -14.46 8.24
N ALA A 288 14.14 -14.32 6.99
CA ALA A 288 13.98 -15.41 6.05
C ALA A 288 15.26 -16.29 6.01
N PRO A 289 15.15 -17.63 6.06
CA PRO A 289 16.31 -18.51 6.20
C PRO A 289 17.41 -18.33 5.15
N ASP A 290 17.04 -18.05 3.90
CA ASP A 290 17.96 -17.81 2.78
C ASP A 290 18.77 -16.51 2.88
N LEU A 291 18.44 -15.64 3.84
CA LEU A 291 19.09 -14.34 4.06
C LEU A 291 19.84 -14.26 5.39
N ARG A 292 19.99 -15.38 6.09
CA ARG A 292 20.75 -15.45 7.35
C ARG A 292 22.25 -15.24 7.12
N GLY A 293 22.95 -14.84 8.18
CA GLY A 293 24.38 -14.51 8.12
C GLY A 293 24.69 -13.16 7.47
N ARG A 294 23.70 -12.47 6.88
CA ARG A 294 23.87 -11.15 6.23
C ARG A 294 23.72 -9.95 7.18
N GLY A 295 23.64 -10.19 8.49
CA GLY A 295 23.48 -9.13 9.50
C GLY A 295 22.06 -8.53 9.63
N LEU A 296 21.08 -8.98 8.83
CA LEU A 296 19.72 -8.43 8.85
C LEU A 296 19.02 -8.53 10.21
N GLY A 297 19.21 -9.65 10.93
CA GLY A 297 18.61 -9.82 12.26
C GLY A 297 19.15 -8.83 13.28
N ARG A 298 20.47 -8.59 13.26
CA ARG A 298 21.12 -7.56 14.08
C ARG A 298 20.61 -6.17 13.71
N TRP A 299 20.47 -5.89 12.42
CA TRP A 299 19.97 -4.61 11.94
C TRP A 299 18.52 -4.34 12.38
N LEU A 300 17.62 -5.33 12.25
CA LEU A 300 16.23 -5.25 12.71
C LEU A 300 16.14 -5.07 14.22
N LEU A 301 16.96 -5.79 14.99
CA LEU A 301 17.03 -5.63 16.44
C LEU A 301 17.39 -4.20 16.83
N ARG A 302 18.44 -3.63 16.24
CA ARG A 302 18.84 -2.23 16.49
C ARG A 302 17.76 -1.22 16.11
N LYS A 303 17.00 -1.47 15.04
CA LYS A 303 15.82 -0.65 14.68
C LYS A 303 14.72 -0.72 15.74
N ALA A 304 14.43 -1.92 16.25
CA ALA A 304 13.48 -2.11 17.34
C ALA A 304 13.95 -1.45 18.65
N GLU A 305 15.26 -1.46 18.94
CA GLU A 305 15.83 -0.77 20.10
C GLU A 305 15.77 0.76 19.97
N ALA A 306 16.10 1.31 18.79
CA ALA A 306 16.06 2.74 18.53
C ALA A 306 14.63 3.31 18.58
N ALA A 307 13.62 2.47 18.36
CA ALA A 307 12.21 2.84 18.50
C ALA A 307 11.69 2.79 19.95
N ALA A 308 12.54 2.45 20.93
CA ALA A 308 12.11 2.34 22.32
C ALA A 308 11.60 3.68 22.87
N ASP A 309 10.47 3.63 23.56
CA ASP A 309 9.92 4.77 24.29
C ASP A 309 10.95 5.29 25.31
N PRO A 310 11.28 6.60 25.32
CA PRO A 310 12.27 7.17 26.25
C PRO A 310 11.96 6.95 27.73
N SER A 311 10.70 6.70 28.09
CA SER A 311 10.29 6.42 29.47
C SER A 311 10.55 4.98 29.91
N CYS A 312 10.86 4.07 28.97
CA CYS A 312 11.24 2.70 29.29
C CYS A 312 12.62 2.68 29.96
N ARG A 313 12.76 1.88 31.02
CA ARG A 313 14.02 1.70 31.76
C ARG A 313 14.82 0.50 31.28
N ARG A 314 14.18 -0.40 30.53
CA ARG A 314 14.76 -1.69 30.14
C ARG A 314 14.15 -2.17 28.82
N ILE A 315 15.00 -2.74 27.96
CA ILE A 315 14.59 -3.53 26.81
C ILE A 315 14.60 -5.00 27.22
N VAL A 316 13.55 -5.72 26.86
CA VAL A 316 13.30 -7.10 27.25
C VAL A 316 13.02 -7.93 26.01
N LEU A 317 13.61 -9.12 25.91
CA LEU A 317 13.24 -10.11 24.93
C LEU A 317 13.26 -11.52 25.53
N SER A 318 12.58 -12.45 24.86
CA SER A 318 12.54 -13.87 25.24
C SER A 318 12.83 -14.73 24.01
N THR A 319 13.56 -15.83 24.19
CA THR A 319 13.83 -16.86 23.17
C THR A 319 13.86 -18.24 23.82
N GLY A 320 13.65 -19.32 23.06
CA GLY A 320 13.76 -20.69 23.58
C GLY A 320 15.14 -20.97 24.17
N ALA A 321 15.19 -21.75 25.25
CA ALA A 321 16.46 -22.06 25.92
C ALA A 321 17.44 -22.84 25.02
N GLY A 322 16.93 -23.61 24.05
CA GLY A 322 17.72 -24.33 23.06
C GLY A 322 18.25 -23.46 21.90
N SER A 323 17.78 -22.21 21.76
CA SER A 323 18.05 -21.32 20.62
C SER A 323 19.42 -20.64 20.72
N ARG A 324 20.49 -21.43 20.63
CA ARG A 324 21.89 -20.98 20.87
C ARG A 324 22.32 -19.81 20.01
N ASP A 325 21.98 -19.81 18.73
CA ASP A 325 22.36 -18.74 17.78
C ASP A 325 21.66 -17.42 18.12
N ASN A 326 20.38 -17.48 18.49
CA ASN A 326 19.63 -16.31 18.95
C ASN A 326 20.25 -15.75 20.23
N ILE A 327 20.56 -16.61 21.20
CA ILE A 327 21.20 -16.20 22.47
C ILE A 327 22.56 -15.56 22.20
N ALA A 328 23.37 -16.14 21.31
CA ALA A 328 24.67 -15.58 20.92
C ALA A 328 24.54 -14.21 20.26
N LEU A 329 23.59 -14.05 19.34
CA LEU A 329 23.25 -12.76 18.72
C LEU A 329 22.90 -11.72 19.80
N TYR A 330 21.95 -12.01 20.68
CA TYR A 330 21.49 -11.07 21.71
C TYR A 330 22.62 -10.70 22.67
N ARG A 331 23.42 -11.67 23.13
CA ARG A 331 24.59 -11.39 23.98
C ARG A 331 25.61 -10.50 23.29
N SER A 332 25.86 -10.71 22.00
CA SER A 332 26.76 -9.86 21.21
C SER A 332 26.26 -8.42 21.04
N GLU A 333 24.95 -8.18 21.23
CA GLU A 333 24.33 -6.86 21.21
C GLU A 333 24.13 -6.27 22.62
N GLY A 334 24.72 -6.88 23.64
CA GLY A 334 24.75 -6.37 25.01
C GLY A 334 23.64 -6.87 25.93
N TYR A 335 22.80 -7.79 25.48
CA TYR A 335 21.77 -8.39 26.33
C TYR A 335 22.35 -9.36 27.35
N ARG A 336 21.83 -9.31 28.58
CA ARG A 336 22.20 -10.19 29.68
C ARG A 336 20.99 -11.02 30.13
N PRO A 337 21.17 -12.31 30.49
CA PRO A 337 20.09 -13.12 31.04
C PRO A 337 19.48 -12.48 32.30
N ALA A 338 18.16 -12.50 32.42
CA ALA A 338 17.48 -12.08 33.64
C ALA A 338 17.68 -13.12 34.76
N PRO A 339 17.68 -12.73 36.05
CA PRO A 339 18.00 -13.62 37.17
C PRO A 339 16.99 -14.77 37.38
N ARG A 340 15.75 -14.63 36.91
CA ARG A 340 14.69 -15.64 37.04
C ARG A 340 14.49 -16.38 35.72
N ALA A 341 14.69 -17.69 35.74
CA ALA A 341 14.26 -18.58 34.67
C ALA A 341 12.73 -18.60 34.59
N ARG A 342 12.18 -18.80 33.38
CA ARG A 342 10.74 -19.05 33.21
C ARG A 342 10.48 -20.54 33.17
N GLU A 343 9.34 -20.96 33.69
CA GLU A 343 8.90 -22.37 33.69
C GLU A 343 8.49 -22.87 32.29
N ASP A 344 8.38 -21.96 31.30
CA ASP A 344 7.92 -22.23 29.93
C ASP A 344 9.04 -22.66 28.97
N GLY A 345 10.25 -22.94 29.47
CA GLY A 345 11.40 -23.32 28.63
C GLY A 345 12.03 -22.16 27.84
N THR A 346 11.67 -20.91 28.14
CA THR A 346 12.29 -19.71 27.53
C THR A 346 13.30 -19.04 28.46
N ILE A 347 14.30 -18.39 27.85
CA ILE A 347 15.25 -17.51 28.54
C ILE A 347 14.86 -16.07 28.26
N ARG A 348 14.70 -15.31 29.34
CA ARG A 348 14.50 -13.86 29.29
C ARG A 348 15.85 -13.15 29.28
N LEU A 349 16.07 -12.25 28.34
CA LEU A 349 17.25 -11.39 28.29
C LEU A 349 16.86 -9.91 28.36
N THR A 350 17.74 -9.10 28.95
CA THR A 350 17.50 -7.68 29.16
C THR A 350 18.71 -6.82 28.82
N LYS A 351 18.45 -5.59 28.40
CA LYS A 351 19.44 -4.56 28.05
C LYS A 351 18.95 -3.19 28.51
N GLU A 352 19.86 -2.33 28.96
CA GLU A 352 19.50 -0.94 29.24
C GLU A 352 19.28 -0.16 27.93
N PRO A 353 18.21 0.64 27.78
CA PRO A 353 17.97 1.41 26.58
C PRO A 353 19.09 2.43 26.34
N LEU A 354 19.37 2.72 25.07
CA LEU A 354 20.27 3.80 24.71
C LEU A 354 19.66 5.12 25.15
N ARG A 355 20.26 5.79 26.14
CA ARG A 355 19.86 7.15 26.50
C ARG A 355 20.48 8.10 25.48
N THR A 356 19.67 8.65 24.58
CA THR A 356 20.03 9.85 23.84
C THR A 356 20.05 10.99 24.86
N GLY A 357 21.26 11.44 25.22
CA GLY A 357 21.48 12.61 26.06
C GLY A 357 21.22 13.92 25.33
#